data_AF-S8DVK4-F1
#
_entry.id   AF-S8DVK4-F1
#
_cell.length_a   1.000
_cell.length_b   1.000
_cell.length_c   1.000
_cell.angle_alpha   90.00
_cell.angle_beta   90.00
_cell.angle_gamma   90.00
#
_symmetry.space_group_name_H-M   'P 1'
#
loop_
_entity.id
_entity.type
_entity.pdbx_description
1 polymer ?
#
loop_
_entity_poly.entity_id
_entity_poly.type
_entity_poly.pdbx_seq_one_letter_code
_entity_poly.pdbx_strand_id
1 'polypeptide(L)'
;MQEKGNVPYVVENGAGIFTRCPDEIARRVSDWFTTKRSELKRMSKNARKLAKPNAVFDIVNDIHKLACRRSSKPPPYTTTLASSISSSSVLWAAALALHMEWE
;
A
#
# COMPACT_ATOMS: atom_id res chain seq x y z
N MET A 1 25.43 1.63 0.51
CA MET A 1 25.03 0.24 0.82
C MET A 1 23.56 0.25 1.19
N GLN A 2 22.72 -0.34 0.34
CA GLN A 2 21.26 -0.42 0.52
C GLN A 2 20.89 -0.99 1.90
N GLU A 3 21.59 -2.04 2.34
CA GLU A 3 21.29 -2.77 3.58
C GLU A 3 21.83 -2.13 4.88
N LYS A 4 22.66 -1.08 4.79
CA LYS A 4 23.31 -0.51 5.99
C LYS A 4 22.28 0.06 6.97
N GLY A 5 21.16 0.58 6.46
CA GLY A 5 20.06 1.11 7.27
C GLY A 5 19.29 0.04 8.07
N ASN A 6 19.41 -1.24 7.70
CA ASN A 6 18.68 -2.32 8.37
C ASN A 6 19.31 -2.70 9.71
N VAL A 7 20.61 -2.47 9.87
CA VAL A 7 21.35 -2.75 11.11
C VAL A 7 20.78 -1.97 12.31
N PRO A 8 20.69 -0.62 12.30
CA PRO A 8 20.14 0.11 13.43
C PRO A 8 18.68 -0.29 13.71
N TYR A 9 17.86 -0.54 12.68
CA TYR A 9 16.48 -1.00 12.87
C TYR A 9 16.39 -2.29 13.70
N VAL A 10 17.28 -3.26 13.48
CA VAL A 10 17.30 -4.52 14.25
C VAL A 10 17.89 -4.34 15.65
N VAL A 11 19.02 -3.62 15.75
CA VAL A 11 19.79 -3.50 16.99
C VAL A 11 19.10 -2.58 18.00
N GLU A 12 18.63 -1.40 17.57
CA GLU A 12 17.99 -0.41 18.43
C GLU A 12 16.65 -0.90 18.98
N ASN A 13 15.93 -1.71 18.21
CA ASN A 13 14.71 -2.38 18.68
C ASN A 13 14.99 -3.66 19.50
N GLY A 14 16.26 -4.00 19.72
CA GLY A 14 16.67 -5.16 20.50
C GLY A 14 16.13 -6.48 19.94
N ALA A 15 15.97 -6.58 18.62
CA ALA A 15 15.55 -7.79 17.91
C ALA A 15 16.74 -8.65 17.45
N GLY A 16 17.96 -8.11 17.55
CA GLY A 16 19.20 -8.81 17.22
C GLY A 16 20.43 -8.03 17.66
N ILE A 17 21.59 -8.55 17.28
CA ILE A 17 22.91 -7.94 17.49
C ILE A 17 23.66 -7.87 16.16
N PHE A 18 24.67 -7.01 16.09
CA PHE A 18 25.53 -6.89 14.91
C PHE A 18 27.00 -7.05 15.31
N THR A 19 27.71 -7.93 14.62
CA THR A 19 29.17 -8.05 14.67
C THR A 19 29.67 -8.51 13.30
N ARG A 20 30.91 -8.17 12.98
CA ARG A 20 31.60 -8.62 11.76
C ARG A 20 32.61 -9.73 12.04
N CYS A 21 32.83 -10.09 13.31
CA CYS A 21 33.81 -11.08 13.72
C CYS A 21 33.18 -12.48 13.75
N PRO A 22 33.64 -13.45 12.93
CA PRO A 22 33.08 -14.81 12.90
C PRO A 22 33.13 -15.53 14.25
N ASP A 23 34.22 -15.36 15.01
CA ASP A 23 34.38 -15.98 16.33
C ASP A 23 33.35 -15.43 17.34
N GLU A 24 33.04 -14.13 17.23
CA GLU A 24 32.00 -13.54 18.05
C GLU A 24 30.61 -14.08 17.66
N ILE A 25 30.33 -14.28 16.37
CA ILE A 25 29.08 -14.89 15.91
C ILE A 25 28.91 -16.28 16.53
N ALA A 26 29.92 -17.15 16.41
CA ALA A 26 29.88 -18.52 16.93
C ALA A 26 29.65 -18.54 18.45
N ARG A 27 30.38 -17.68 19.19
CA ARG A 27 30.22 -17.55 20.64
C ARG A 27 28.81 -17.10 21.02
N ARG A 28 28.24 -16.11 20.33
CA ARG A 28 26.89 -15.58 20.64
C ARG A 28 25.81 -16.62 20.39
N VAL A 29 25.91 -17.38 19.29
CA VAL A 29 24.98 -18.48 18.99
C VAL A 29 25.07 -19.58 20.05
N SER A 30 26.29 -19.98 20.44
CA SER A 30 26.51 -20.95 21.52
C SER A 30 25.91 -20.48 22.85
N ASP A 31 26.16 -19.23 23.23
CA ASP A 31 25.62 -18.61 24.44
C ASP A 31 24.08 -18.65 24.42
N TRP A 32 23.43 -18.28 23.32
CA TRP A 32 21.97 -18.27 23.22
C TRP A 32 21.32 -19.64 23.43
N PHE A 33 22.00 -20.72 23.08
CA PHE A 33 21.50 -22.09 23.29
C PHE A 33 21.93 -22.69 24.63
N THR A 34 22.81 -22.02 25.38
CA THR A 34 23.31 -22.49 26.67
C THR A 34 22.97 -21.50 27.79
N THR A 35 23.88 -20.55 28.06
CA THR A 35 23.91 -19.65 29.22
C THR A 35 23.03 -18.42 29.06
N LYS A 36 22.72 -18.00 27.82
CA LYS A 36 21.97 -16.77 27.49
C LYS A 36 20.63 -17.03 26.77
N ARG A 37 19.96 -18.13 27.11
CA ARG A 37 18.61 -18.46 26.58
C ARG A 37 17.57 -17.37 26.84
N SER A 38 17.67 -16.65 27.95
CA SER A 38 16.79 -15.52 28.28
C SER A 38 16.95 -14.35 27.31
N GLU A 39 18.18 -14.06 26.87
CA GLU A 39 18.48 -13.03 25.87
C GLU A 39 17.85 -13.38 24.52
N LEU A 40 18.01 -14.63 24.06
CA LEU A 40 17.38 -15.13 22.85
C LEU A 40 15.84 -15.01 22.91
N LYS A 41 15.22 -15.41 24.03
CA LYS A 41 13.77 -15.31 24.23
C LYS A 41 13.29 -13.86 24.22
N ARG A 42 14.09 -12.91 24.75
CA ARG A 42 13.80 -11.48 24.69
C ARG A 42 13.85 -10.94 23.26
N MET A 43 14.92 -11.24 22.52
CA MET A 43 15.04 -10.83 21.11
C MET A 43 13.93 -11.42 20.24
N SER A 44 13.58 -12.70 20.44
CA SER A 44 12.45 -13.34 19.75
C SER A 44 11.11 -12.63 20.02
N LYS A 45 10.85 -12.23 21.27
CA LYS A 45 9.65 -11.43 21.60
C LYS A 45 9.68 -10.07 20.91
N ASN A 46 10.82 -9.40 20.86
CA ASN A 46 10.96 -8.10 20.18
C ASN A 46 10.79 -8.22 18.67
N ALA A 47 11.39 -9.22 18.04
CA ALA A 47 11.21 -9.50 16.61
C ALA A 47 9.72 -9.68 16.25
N ARG A 48 8.97 -10.42 17.08
CA ARG A 48 7.51 -10.57 16.90
C ARG A 48 6.73 -9.27 17.08
N LYS A 49 7.17 -8.35 17.94
CA LYS A 49 6.55 -7.02 18.06
C LYS A 49 6.79 -6.14 16.83
N LEU A 50 7.94 -6.29 16.17
CA LEU A 50 8.26 -5.55 14.94
C LEU A 50 7.58 -6.11 13.70
N ALA A 51 7.17 -7.39 13.74
CA ALA A 51 6.58 -8.07 12.61
C ALA A 51 5.30 -7.37 12.14
N LYS A 52 5.18 -7.18 10.83
CA LYS A 52 3.97 -6.69 10.15
C LYS A 52 3.44 -7.76 9.20
N PRO A 53 2.79 -8.83 9.71
CA PRO A 53 2.39 -9.97 8.89
C PRO A 53 1.37 -9.60 7.81
N ASN A 54 0.58 -8.55 8.01
CA ASN A 54 -0.45 -8.10 7.06
C ASN A 54 0.01 -7.01 6.09
N ALA A 55 1.29 -6.61 6.12
CA ALA A 55 1.77 -5.43 5.41
C ALA A 55 1.38 -5.41 3.93
N VAL A 56 1.47 -6.55 3.23
CA VAL A 56 1.10 -6.65 1.82
C VAL A 56 -0.39 -6.41 1.58
N PHE A 57 -1.26 -6.93 2.45
CA PHE A 57 -2.70 -6.72 2.35
C PHE A 57 -3.06 -5.25 2.62
N ASP A 58 -2.43 -4.65 3.64
CA ASP A 58 -2.62 -3.24 3.98
C ASP A 58 -2.23 -2.35 2.80
N ILE A 59 -1.05 -2.60 2.20
CA ILE A 59 -0.56 -1.87 1.03
C ILE A 59 -1.51 -2.00 -0.15
N VAL A 60 -1.93 -3.22 -0.50
CA VAL A 60 -2.83 -3.45 -1.64
C VAL A 60 -4.19 -2.78 -1.43
N ASN A 61 -4.74 -2.88 -0.22
CA ASN A 61 -5.99 -2.21 0.13
C ASN A 61 -5.88 -0.69 0.01
N ASP A 62 -4.76 -0.10 0.42
CA ASP A 62 -4.54 1.34 0.32
C ASP A 62 -4.39 1.78 -1.14
N ILE A 63 -3.64 1.04 -1.95
CA ILE A 63 -3.53 1.28 -3.39
C ILE A 63 -4.91 1.19 -4.06
N HIS A 64 -5.71 0.16 -3.73
CA HIS A 64 -7.06 -0.01 -4.25
C HIS A 64 -7.95 1.20 -3.92
N LYS A 65 -7.96 1.66 -2.67
CA LYS A 65 -8.70 2.85 -2.24
C LYS A 65 -8.26 4.11 -2.99
N LEU A 66 -6.95 4.29 -3.21
CA LEU A 66 -6.41 5.43 -3.97
C LEU A 66 -6.84 5.39 -5.43
N ALA A 67 -6.83 4.21 -6.06
CA ALA A 67 -7.30 4.04 -7.44
C ALA A 67 -8.77 4.40 -7.60
N CYS A 68 -9.65 3.91 -6.71
CA CYS A 68 -11.08 4.21 -6.72
C CYS A 68 -11.38 5.71 -6.53
N ARG A 69 -10.61 6.42 -5.68
CA ARG A 69 -10.73 7.88 -5.51
C ARG A 69 -10.31 8.65 -6.75
N ARG A 70 -9.42 8.11 -7.58
CA ARG A 70 -8.96 8.75 -8.81
C ARG A 70 -9.95 8.54 -9.95
N SER A 71 -10.58 7.36 -10.03
CA SER A 71 -11.57 7.05 -11.07
C SER A 71 -12.92 7.74 -10.89
N SER A 72 -13.28 8.16 -9.66
CA SER A 72 -14.51 8.92 -9.39
C SER A 72 -14.46 10.39 -9.82
N LYS A 73 -13.30 10.89 -10.26
CA LYS A 73 -13.19 12.23 -10.86
C LYS A 73 -13.58 12.13 -12.33
N PRO A 74 -14.67 12.80 -12.78
CA PRO A 74 -14.98 12.85 -14.20
C PRO A 74 -13.76 13.42 -14.94
N PRO A 75 -13.40 12.86 -16.11
CA PRO A 75 -12.29 13.39 -16.87
C PRO A 75 -12.58 14.87 -17.24
N PRO A 76 -11.55 15.72 -17.37
CA PRO A 76 -11.71 17.17 -17.49
C PRO A 76 -12.53 17.62 -18.72
N TYR A 77 -12.82 16.72 -19.67
CA TYR A 77 -13.65 17.01 -20.84
C TYR A 77 -15.16 16.79 -20.64
N THR A 78 -15.61 16.11 -19.57
CA THR A 78 -17.05 15.83 -19.37
C THR A 78 -17.82 16.93 -18.64
N THR A 79 -17.14 17.91 -18.02
CA THR A 79 -17.81 18.99 -17.27
C THR A 79 -18.37 20.10 -18.18
N THR A 80 -17.90 20.20 -19.43
CA THR A 80 -18.33 21.28 -20.35
C THR A 80 -19.61 20.94 -21.14
N LEU A 81 -19.91 19.65 -21.38
CA LEU A 81 -21.08 19.28 -22.19
C LEU A 81 -22.40 19.29 -21.42
N ALA A 82 -22.37 19.14 -20.09
CA ALA A 82 -23.58 19.12 -19.27
C ALA A 82 -24.20 20.51 -19.01
N SER A 83 -23.43 21.59 -19.15
CA SER A 83 -23.94 22.96 -18.94
C SER A 83 -24.52 23.62 -20.20
N SER A 84 -24.45 22.96 -21.37
CA SER A 84 -24.90 23.54 -22.65
C SER A 84 -26.18 22.94 -23.23
N ILE A 85 -26.83 21.99 -22.53
CA ILE A 85 -28.19 21.54 -22.93
C ILE A 85 -29.24 22.45 -22.29
N SER A 86 -29.17 23.73 -22.64
CA SER A 86 -30.28 24.67 -22.56
C SER A 86 -30.29 25.43 -23.88
N SER A 87 -30.83 24.79 -24.90
CA SER A 87 -31.32 25.53 -26.06
C SER A 87 -32.35 24.68 -26.79
N SER A 88 -33.51 25.28 -26.96
CA SER A 88 -34.80 24.72 -27.37
C SER A 88 -34.85 24.12 -28.79
N SER A 89 -33.71 23.73 -29.36
CA SER A 89 -33.59 23.36 -30.78
C SER A 89 -33.67 21.85 -31.03
N VAL A 90 -33.60 21.01 -30.00
CA VAL A 90 -33.61 19.53 -30.17
C VAL A 90 -35.03 18.94 -30.25
N LEU A 91 -36.05 19.67 -29.77
CA LEU A 91 -37.44 19.20 -29.77
C LEU A 91 -38.06 19.17 -31.18
N TRP A 92 -37.64 20.08 -32.07
CA TRP A 92 -38.15 20.12 -33.45
C TRP A 92 -37.64 18.96 -34.30
N ALA A 93 -36.40 18.51 -34.08
CA ALA A 93 -35.83 17.39 -34.82
C ALA A 93 -36.54 16.06 -34.50
N ALA A 94 -37.00 15.87 -33.27
CA ALA A 94 -37.80 14.70 -32.89
C ALA A 94 -39.24 14.76 -33.45
N ALA A 95 -39.82 15.95 -33.57
CA ALA A 95 -41.17 16.12 -34.12
C ALA A 95 -41.26 15.85 -35.64
N LEU A 96 -40.20 16.14 -36.40
CA LEU A 96 -40.17 15.85 -37.84
C LEU A 96 -40.08 14.35 -38.16
N ALA A 97 -39.41 13.57 -37.29
CA ALA A 97 -39.25 12.13 -37.48
C ALA A 97 -40.58 11.36 -37.34
N LEU A 98 -41.51 11.84 -36.50
CA LEU A 98 -42.83 11.24 -36.31
C LEU A 98 -43.86 11.61 -37.39
N HIS A 99 -43.57 12.62 -38.24
CA HIS A 99 -44.49 13.06 -39.30
C HIS A 99 -44.19 12.42 -40.67
N MET A 100 -43.11 11.66 -40.81
CA MET A 100 -42.74 10.97 -42.06
C MET A 100 -43.05 9.46 -42.07
N GLU A 101 -43.69 8.92 -41.03
CA GLU A 101 -44.10 7.50 -40.95
C GLU A 101 -45.58 7.24 -41.30
N TRP A 102 -46.31 8.22 -41.85
CA TRP A 102 -47.65 8.02 -42.41
C TRP A 102 -47.86 8.84 -43.69
N GLU A 103 -47.30 8.33 -44.79
CA GLU A 103 -47.90 8.26 -46.14
C GLU A 103 -47.43 6.94 -46.80
#